data_AF-A0A1C5NP24-F1
#
_entry.id   AF-A0A1C5NP24-F1
#
_cell.length_a   1.000
_cell.length_b   1.000
_cell.length_c   1.000
_cell.angle_alpha   90.00
_cell.angle_beta   90.00
_cell.angle_gamma   90.00
#
_symmetry.space_group_name_H-M   'P 1'
#
loop_
_entity.id
_entity.type
_entity.pdbx_description
1 polymer ?
#
loop_
_entity_poly.entity_id
_entity_poly.type
_entity_poly.pdbx_seq_one_letter_code
_entity_poly.pdbx_strand_id
1 'polypeptide(L)'
;MSGSFGLNITNQLAAQFYADNGLGSMLILPEVKDSDISTIAPTHNGRPVPTGVLVYGHMPLMITRACPLQNVHDCAHCDKTGVLTDRKAKKFPVRCGLGVRTIYNPVPIYMGDKPGALTVDYGVAYFTLESREEAAKILEMIRTHAPFEGDFTRGLYFKGTN
;
A
#
# COMPACT_ATOMS: atom_id res chain seq x y z
N MET A 1 13.01 -12.80 -7.12
CA MET A 1 12.33 -11.56 -7.55
C MET A 1 11.05 -11.41 -6.74
N SER A 2 10.72 -10.20 -6.27
CA SER A 2 9.54 -9.97 -5.41
C SER A 2 8.53 -9.06 -6.10
N GLY A 3 7.27 -9.47 -6.12
CA GLY A 3 6.16 -8.72 -6.70
C GLY A 3 5.56 -7.74 -5.69
N SER A 4 5.44 -6.47 -6.08
CA SER A 4 4.83 -5.43 -5.23
C SER A 4 3.34 -5.23 -5.56
N PHE A 5 2.68 -4.32 -4.83
CA PHE A 5 1.25 -4.02 -4.96
C PHE A 5 0.81 -3.65 -6.39
N GLY A 6 1.72 -3.14 -7.23
CA GLY A 6 1.41 -2.81 -8.64
C GLY A 6 1.04 -4.01 -9.52
N LEU A 7 1.25 -5.25 -9.06
CA LEU A 7 0.81 -6.46 -9.75
C LEU A 7 -0.68 -6.78 -9.56
N ASN A 8 -1.36 -6.06 -8.66
CA ASN A 8 -2.78 -6.20 -8.37
C ASN A 8 -3.22 -7.64 -8.07
N ILE A 9 -2.45 -8.36 -7.26
CA ILE A 9 -2.75 -9.74 -6.90
C ILE A 9 -3.89 -9.76 -5.89
N THR A 10 -5.04 -10.26 -6.32
CA THR A 10 -6.29 -10.31 -5.53
C THR A 10 -6.88 -11.70 -5.38
N ASN A 11 -6.32 -12.71 -6.06
CA ASN A 11 -6.85 -14.06 -6.08
C ASN A 11 -5.74 -15.09 -6.35
N GLN A 12 -6.04 -16.35 -6.08
CA GLN A 12 -5.11 -17.47 -6.24
C GLN A 12 -4.62 -17.65 -7.69
N LEU A 13 -5.49 -17.44 -8.68
CA LEU A 13 -5.13 -17.61 -10.09
C LEU A 13 -4.02 -16.64 -10.51
N ALA A 14 -4.16 -15.37 -10.14
CA ALA A 14 -3.14 -14.35 -10.38
C ALA A 14 -1.83 -14.66 -9.63
N ALA A 15 -1.93 -15.06 -8.35
CA ALA A 15 -0.78 -15.42 -7.55
C ALA A 15 0.00 -16.61 -8.14
N GLN A 16 -0.71 -17.65 -8.58
CA GLN A 16 -0.12 -18.83 -9.21
C GLN A 16 0.53 -18.49 -10.56
N PHE A 17 -0.14 -17.69 -11.40
CA PHE A 17 0.44 -17.20 -12.65
C PHE A 17 1.81 -16.53 -12.42
N TYR A 18 1.90 -15.63 -11.44
CA TYR A 18 3.15 -14.95 -11.12
C TYR A 18 4.21 -15.90 -10.54
N ALA A 19 3.82 -16.85 -9.70
CA ALA A 19 4.72 -17.89 -9.19
C ALA A 19 5.34 -18.72 -10.33
N ASP A 20 4.52 -19.16 -11.29
CA ASP A 20 4.98 -19.95 -12.44
C ASP A 20 5.86 -19.16 -13.41
N ASN A 21 5.72 -17.83 -13.41
CA ASN A 21 6.58 -16.91 -14.16
C ASN A 21 7.82 -16.43 -13.35
N GLY A 22 8.14 -17.10 -12.24
CA GLY A 22 9.42 -16.93 -11.54
C GLY A 22 9.43 -15.89 -10.42
N LEU A 23 8.27 -15.42 -9.94
CA LEU A 23 8.23 -14.66 -8.70
C LEU A 23 8.54 -15.55 -7.50
N GLY A 24 9.48 -15.10 -6.67
CA GLY A 24 9.89 -15.77 -5.43
C GLY A 24 9.20 -15.22 -4.19
N SER A 25 8.49 -14.10 -4.29
CA SER A 25 7.52 -13.64 -3.29
C SER A 25 6.59 -12.60 -3.91
N MET A 26 5.43 -12.34 -3.30
CA MET A 26 4.47 -11.37 -3.82
C MET A 26 3.64 -10.68 -2.75
N LEU A 27 3.13 -9.49 -3.04
CA LEU A 27 2.19 -8.76 -2.19
C LEU A 27 0.75 -8.94 -2.66
N ILE A 28 -0.12 -9.32 -1.73
CA ILE A 28 -1.58 -9.34 -1.90
C ILE A 28 -2.11 -7.93 -1.62
N LEU A 29 -3.01 -7.45 -2.48
CA LEU A 29 -3.56 -6.10 -2.35
C LEU A 29 -4.35 -5.90 -1.06
N PRO A 30 -4.38 -4.67 -0.52
CA PRO A 30 -5.16 -4.31 0.66
C PRO A 30 -6.68 -4.30 0.46
N GLU A 31 -7.16 -4.73 -0.71
CA GLU A 31 -8.58 -4.85 -1.03
C GLU A 31 -9.12 -6.27 -0.79
N VAL A 32 -8.22 -7.25 -0.59
CA VAL A 32 -8.60 -8.64 -0.38
C VAL A 32 -8.96 -8.89 1.08
N LYS A 33 -10.07 -9.58 1.32
CA LYS A 33 -10.51 -9.94 2.67
C LYS A 33 -9.61 -11.02 3.28
N ASP A 34 -9.45 -11.00 4.60
CA ASP A 34 -8.68 -11.96 5.39
C ASP A 34 -9.04 -13.43 5.10
N SER A 35 -10.33 -13.73 4.98
CA SER A 35 -10.81 -15.06 4.59
C SER A 35 -10.24 -15.51 3.24
N ASP A 36 -10.18 -14.61 2.27
CA ASP A 36 -9.74 -14.93 0.91
C ASP A 36 -8.21 -14.99 0.85
N ILE A 37 -7.51 -14.10 1.57
CA ILE A 37 -6.04 -14.10 1.71
C ILE A 37 -5.53 -15.50 2.09
N SER A 38 -6.21 -16.18 3.02
CA SER A 38 -5.83 -17.52 3.49
C SER A 38 -5.79 -18.59 2.39
N THR A 39 -6.39 -18.31 1.23
CA THR A 39 -6.49 -19.24 0.08
C THR A 39 -5.57 -18.88 -1.09
N ILE A 40 -4.89 -17.73 -1.04
CA ILE A 40 -4.15 -17.19 -2.20
C ILE A 40 -2.76 -17.80 -2.36
N ALA A 41 -2.14 -18.26 -1.27
CA ALA A 41 -0.74 -18.68 -1.25
C ALA A 41 -0.42 -19.72 -2.36
N PRO A 42 0.44 -19.37 -3.35
CA PRO A 42 0.73 -20.27 -4.46
C PRO A 42 1.89 -21.20 -4.14
N THR A 43 2.08 -22.20 -5.01
CA THR A 43 3.22 -23.12 -4.93
C THR A 43 3.94 -23.18 -6.28
N HIS A 44 5.25 -23.37 -6.26
CA HIS A 44 6.05 -23.58 -7.46
C HIS A 44 7.05 -24.70 -7.22
N ASN A 45 7.06 -25.71 -8.10
CA ASN A 45 7.86 -26.94 -7.95
C ASN A 45 7.70 -27.61 -6.57
N GLY A 46 6.45 -27.67 -6.07
CA GLY A 46 6.12 -28.27 -4.77
C GLY A 46 6.57 -27.46 -3.55
N ARG A 47 7.03 -26.22 -3.73
CA ARG A 47 7.44 -25.33 -2.63
C ARG A 47 6.50 -24.12 -2.52
N PRO A 48 6.14 -23.67 -1.30
CA PRO A 48 5.37 -22.44 -1.12
C PRO A 48 6.14 -21.23 -1.66
N VAL A 49 5.42 -20.30 -2.29
CA VAL A 49 5.96 -18.99 -2.65
C VAL A 49 5.44 -17.96 -1.63
N PRO A 50 6.31 -17.29 -0.86
CA PRO A 50 5.89 -16.37 0.18
C PRO A 50 4.97 -15.25 -0.29
N THR A 51 3.89 -15.05 0.45
CA THR A 51 2.94 -13.96 0.28
C THR A 51 3.09 -12.94 1.40
N GLY A 52 2.85 -11.68 1.09
CA GLY A 52 2.85 -10.62 2.07
C GLY A 52 1.73 -9.62 1.85
N VAL A 53 1.59 -8.71 2.81
CA VAL A 53 0.58 -7.64 2.78
C VAL A 53 1.21 -6.30 3.15
N LEU A 54 0.55 -5.21 2.78
CA LEU A 54 0.92 -3.89 3.28
C LEU A 54 0.44 -3.74 4.72
N VAL A 55 1.37 -3.53 5.63
CA VAL A 55 1.09 -3.26 7.05
C VAL A 55 1.18 -1.79 7.40
N TYR A 56 1.84 -0.99 6.56
CA TYR A 56 1.85 0.46 6.67
C TYR A 56 2.03 1.15 5.32
N GLY A 57 1.45 2.33 5.16
CA GLY A 57 1.83 3.28 4.12
C GLY A 57 0.64 3.97 3.46
N HIS A 58 0.92 5.13 2.85
CA HIS A 58 -0.03 5.80 1.98
C HIS A 58 -0.03 5.15 0.60
N MET A 59 -1.12 4.46 0.25
CA MET A 59 -1.24 3.81 -1.05
C MET A 59 -1.35 4.84 -2.19
N PRO A 60 -0.62 4.66 -3.31
CA PRO A 60 -0.86 5.39 -4.54
C PRO A 60 -2.27 5.11 -5.06
N LEU A 61 -3.14 6.12 -5.06
CA LEU A 61 -4.52 6.01 -5.56
C LEU A 61 -4.58 6.22 -7.06
N MET A 62 -3.79 7.16 -7.59
CA MET A 62 -3.80 7.49 -9.00
C MET A 62 -2.42 8.03 -9.42
N ILE A 63 -1.99 7.65 -10.62
CA ILE A 63 -0.79 8.16 -11.27
C ILE A 63 -1.21 8.88 -12.55
N THR A 64 -0.84 10.14 -12.70
CA THR A 64 -1.20 10.97 -13.85
C THR A 64 0.00 11.73 -14.40
N ARG A 65 0.04 11.91 -15.73
CA ARG A 65 1.01 12.82 -16.37
C ARG A 65 0.61 14.28 -16.21
N ALA A 66 -0.67 14.58 -16.41
CA ALA A 66 -1.22 15.91 -16.25
C ALA A 66 -1.28 16.28 -14.75
N CYS A 67 -0.74 17.45 -14.39
CA CYS A 67 -0.74 17.88 -13.00
C CYS A 67 -2.16 18.28 -12.57
N PRO A 68 -2.76 17.62 -11.57
CA PRO A 68 -4.10 17.97 -11.11
C PRO A 68 -4.15 19.33 -10.38
N LEU A 69 -3.00 19.92 -10.08
CA LEU A 69 -2.84 21.21 -9.40
C LEU A 69 -2.42 22.34 -10.34
N GLN A 70 -2.39 22.10 -11.65
CA GLN A 70 -1.93 23.09 -12.64
C GLN A 70 -2.72 24.41 -12.61
N ASN A 71 -4.00 24.37 -12.22
CA ASN A 71 -4.84 25.57 -12.11
C ASN A 71 -4.62 26.33 -10.79
N VAL A 72 -3.85 25.78 -9.86
CA VAL A 72 -3.57 26.38 -8.54
C VAL A 72 -2.17 27.00 -8.51
N HIS A 73 -1.19 26.30 -9.11
CA HIS A 73 0.20 26.74 -9.15
C HIS A 73 0.83 26.47 -10.52
N ASP A 74 1.83 27.27 -10.89
CA ASP A 74 2.63 26.99 -12.07
C ASP A 74 3.68 25.90 -11.79
N CYS A 75 4.09 25.17 -12.83
CA CYS A 75 5.06 24.09 -12.65
C CYS A 75 6.49 24.62 -12.48
N ALA A 76 6.77 25.85 -12.93
CA ALA A 76 8.08 26.47 -12.87
C ALA A 76 8.54 26.76 -11.43
N HIS A 77 7.59 27.12 -10.55
CA HIS A 77 7.88 27.46 -9.15
C HIS A 77 7.33 26.44 -8.15
N CYS A 78 6.92 25.26 -8.63
CA CYS A 78 6.38 24.20 -7.80
C CYS A 78 7.48 23.43 -7.05
N ASP A 79 7.26 23.19 -5.75
CA ASP A 79 8.14 22.39 -4.88
C ASP A 79 7.95 20.87 -5.04
N LYS A 80 7.21 20.44 -6.07
CA LYS A 80 6.83 19.06 -6.38
C LYS A 80 5.88 18.41 -5.37
N THR A 81 5.31 19.20 -4.46
CA THR A 81 4.29 18.75 -3.51
C THR A 81 2.96 19.45 -3.77
N GLY A 82 1.92 18.98 -3.09
CA GLY A 82 0.60 19.59 -3.13
C GLY A 82 -0.46 18.70 -2.52
N VAL A 83 -1.69 19.20 -2.45
CA VAL A 83 -2.81 18.52 -1.79
C VAL A 83 -4.10 18.76 -2.56
N LEU A 84 -4.82 17.69 -2.90
CA LEU A 84 -6.21 17.76 -3.39
C LEU A 84 -7.17 17.64 -2.21
N THR A 85 -8.32 18.29 -2.30
CA THR A 85 -9.38 18.19 -1.29
C THR A 85 -10.65 17.68 -1.95
N ASP A 86 -11.23 16.61 -1.44
CA ASP A 86 -12.51 16.09 -1.95
C ASP A 86 -13.72 16.81 -1.33
N ARG A 87 -14.94 16.45 -1.77
CA ARG A 87 -16.19 17.00 -1.22
C ARG A 87 -16.43 16.68 0.26
N LYS A 88 -15.73 15.69 0.82
CA LYS A 88 -15.77 15.30 2.24
C LYS A 88 -14.62 15.95 3.03
N ALA A 89 -13.95 16.94 2.44
CA ALA A 89 -12.79 17.65 3.00
C ALA A 89 -11.57 16.76 3.29
N LYS A 90 -11.51 15.53 2.74
CA LYS A 90 -10.33 14.66 2.85
C LYS A 90 -9.20 15.21 1.98
N LYS A 91 -7.99 15.18 2.53
CA LYS A 91 -6.77 15.77 1.96
C LYS A 91 -5.93 14.67 1.32
N PHE A 92 -5.76 14.71 0.01
CA PHE A 92 -5.02 13.71 -0.77
C PHE A 92 -3.66 14.31 -1.18
N PRO A 93 -2.55 13.82 -0.61
CA PRO A 93 -1.22 14.30 -0.95
C PRO A 93 -0.88 14.00 -2.40
N VAL A 94 -0.33 14.98 -3.11
CA VAL A 94 0.19 14.85 -4.46
C VAL A 94 1.71 15.01 -4.41
N ARG A 95 2.45 14.09 -5.06
CA ARG A 95 3.89 14.21 -5.23
C ARG A 95 4.26 14.09 -6.70
N CYS A 96 5.10 14.99 -7.17
CA CYS A 96 5.64 14.95 -8.53
C CYS A 96 6.99 14.22 -8.51
N GLY A 97 7.16 13.24 -9.39
CA GLY A 97 8.40 12.49 -9.54
C GLY A 97 8.39 11.65 -10.81
N LEU A 98 9.56 11.37 -11.38
CA LEU A 98 9.71 10.49 -12.56
C LEU A 98 8.79 10.85 -13.75
N GLY A 99 8.50 12.15 -13.95
CA GLY A 99 7.63 12.64 -15.02
C GLY A 99 6.13 12.43 -14.79
N VAL A 100 5.71 11.94 -13.62
CA VAL A 100 4.31 11.72 -13.25
C VAL A 100 3.97 12.37 -11.91
N ARG A 101 2.68 12.42 -11.60
CA ARG A 101 2.13 12.86 -10.32
C ARG A 101 1.42 11.69 -9.69
N THR A 102 1.83 11.35 -8.49
CA THR A 102 1.18 10.33 -7.68
C THR A 102 0.28 11.00 -6.68
N ILE A 103 -1.00 10.68 -6.73
CA ILE A 103 -2.01 11.04 -5.74
C ILE A 103 -2.06 9.90 -4.74
N TYR A 104 -1.82 10.20 -3.47
CA TYR A 104 -1.81 9.22 -2.40
C TYR A 104 -3.12 9.23 -1.61
N ASN A 105 -3.45 8.09 -1.02
CA ASN A 105 -4.55 8.01 -0.07
C ASN A 105 -4.39 9.01 1.08
N PRO A 106 -5.50 9.55 1.60
CA PRO A 106 -5.47 10.64 2.57
C PRO A 106 -4.99 10.18 3.95
N VAL A 107 -5.16 8.89 4.25
CA VAL A 107 -4.76 8.25 5.49
C VAL A 107 -3.96 6.98 5.15
N PRO A 108 -2.96 6.60 5.96
CA PRO A 108 -2.17 5.42 5.69
C PRO A 108 -2.97 4.15 6.00
N ILE A 109 -2.58 3.05 5.36
CA ILE A 109 -2.88 1.73 5.88
C ILE A 109 -2.08 1.56 7.17
N TYR A 110 -2.68 0.94 8.19
CA TYR A 110 -1.94 0.49 9.37
C TYR A 110 -2.43 -0.88 9.82
N MET A 111 -1.51 -1.79 10.13
CA MET A 111 -1.74 -3.13 10.69
C MET A 111 -0.75 -3.47 11.82
N GLY A 112 0.08 -2.51 12.25
CA GLY A 112 1.16 -2.76 13.22
C GLY A 112 0.69 -3.30 14.58
N ASP A 113 -0.49 -2.88 15.03
CA ASP A 113 -1.16 -3.31 16.28
C ASP A 113 -1.98 -4.61 16.15
N LYS A 114 -1.98 -5.25 14.98
CA LYS A 114 -2.67 -6.52 14.72
C LYS A 114 -1.72 -7.57 14.11
N PRO A 115 -0.61 -7.91 14.77
CA PRO A 115 0.30 -8.95 14.29
C PRO A 115 -0.43 -10.28 14.16
N GLY A 116 -0.15 -11.02 13.08
CA GLY A 116 -0.76 -12.34 12.84
C GLY A 116 -2.24 -12.33 12.47
N ALA A 117 -2.88 -11.16 12.31
CA ALA A 117 -4.29 -11.08 11.92
C ALA A 117 -4.55 -11.51 10.46
N LEU A 118 -3.51 -11.59 9.63
CA LEU A 118 -3.59 -12.01 8.24
C LEU A 118 -2.65 -13.21 8.03
N THR A 119 -3.14 -14.24 7.32
CA THR A 119 -2.41 -15.47 7.06
C THR A 119 -1.40 -15.27 5.92
N VAL A 120 -0.30 -14.57 6.21
CA VAL A 120 0.78 -14.28 5.26
C VAL A 120 2.15 -14.41 5.91
N ASP A 121 3.18 -14.55 5.09
CA ASP A 121 4.55 -14.81 5.53
C ASP A 121 5.29 -13.55 5.98
N TYR A 122 4.92 -12.38 5.45
CA TYR A 122 5.56 -11.10 5.79
C TYR A 122 4.66 -9.88 5.63
N GLY A 123 5.01 -8.80 6.33
CA GLY A 123 4.40 -7.49 6.19
C GLY A 123 5.36 -6.50 5.54
N VAL A 124 4.82 -5.56 4.76
CA VAL A 124 5.59 -4.46 4.15
C VAL A 124 5.10 -3.11 4.68
N ALA A 125 6.03 -2.32 5.21
CA ALA A 125 5.82 -0.92 5.52
C ALA A 125 6.34 -0.06 4.35
N TYR A 126 5.46 0.67 3.68
CA TYR A 126 5.75 1.43 2.48
C TYR A 126 5.75 2.94 2.79
N PHE A 127 6.93 3.47 3.08
CA PHE A 127 7.14 4.89 3.40
C PHE A 127 7.28 5.73 2.12
N THR A 128 6.55 6.83 2.06
CA THR A 128 6.54 7.75 0.92
C THR A 128 6.39 9.22 1.30
N LEU A 129 5.55 9.53 2.30
CA LEU A 129 5.19 10.90 2.65
C LEU A 129 5.82 11.36 3.96
N GLU A 130 6.26 10.40 4.75
CA GLU A 130 6.75 10.57 6.11
C GLU A 130 8.14 11.22 6.11
N SER A 131 8.37 12.07 7.09
CA SER A 131 9.72 12.49 7.46
C SER A 131 10.53 11.32 8.03
N ARG A 132 11.84 11.52 8.20
CA ARG A 132 12.73 10.50 8.79
C ARG A 132 12.27 10.14 10.21
N GLU A 133 11.92 11.14 11.00
CA GLU A 133 11.52 11.02 12.39
C GLU A 133 10.18 10.30 12.51
N GLU A 134 9.22 10.64 11.65
CA GLU A 134 7.93 9.95 11.56
C GLU A 134 8.11 8.49 11.16
N ALA A 135 8.91 8.21 10.12
CA ALA A 135 9.17 6.84 9.68
C ALA A 135 9.81 6.00 10.79
N ALA A 136 10.78 6.56 11.53
CA ALA A 136 11.39 5.89 12.69
C ALA A 136 10.38 5.60 13.80
N LYS A 137 9.51 6.57 14.13
CA LYS A 137 8.44 6.38 15.10
C LYS A 137 7.48 5.26 14.67
N ILE A 138 7.06 5.25 13.41
CA ILE A 138 6.14 4.25 12.87
C ILE A 138 6.78 2.85 12.86
N LEU A 139 8.07 2.74 12.51
CA LEU A 139 8.79 1.47 12.58
C LEU A 139 8.82 0.93 14.01
N GLU A 140 9.05 1.79 15.00
CA GLU A 140 9.02 1.39 16.41
C GLU A 140 7.61 0.98 16.86
N MET A 141 6.57 1.68 16.40
CA MET A 141 5.18 1.31 16.67
C MET A 141 4.82 -0.06 16.08
N ILE A 142 5.25 -0.34 14.84
CA ILE A 142 5.05 -1.66 14.21
C ILE A 142 5.79 -2.74 15.00
N ARG A 143 7.02 -2.47 15.43
CA ARG A 143 7.86 -3.42 16.19
C ARG A 143 7.28 -3.74 17.57
N THR A 144 6.64 -2.78 18.22
CA THR A 144 6.06 -2.90 19.57
C THR A 144 4.57 -3.20 19.56
N HIS A 145 3.97 -3.32 18.37
CA HIS A 145 2.52 -3.50 18.18
C HIS A 145 1.66 -2.41 18.82
N ALA A 146 2.17 -1.18 18.81
CA ALA A 146 1.46 -0.03 19.37
C ALA A 146 0.27 0.39 18.48
N PRO A 147 -0.83 0.90 19.04
CA PRO A 147 -1.93 1.47 18.26
C PRO A 147 -1.45 2.67 17.43
N PHE A 148 -2.08 2.93 16.29
CA PHE A 148 -1.75 4.09 15.46
C PHE A 148 -2.25 5.39 16.09
N GLU A 149 -1.44 6.45 16.02
CA GLU A 149 -1.84 7.78 16.43
C GLU A 149 -2.45 8.54 15.23
N GLY A 150 -3.74 8.87 15.31
CA GLY A 150 -4.46 9.62 14.28
C GLY A 150 -5.32 8.76 13.35
N ASP A 151 -5.74 9.34 12.24
CA ASP A 151 -6.60 8.68 11.26
C ASP A 151 -5.81 7.64 10.44
N PHE A 152 -6.35 6.44 10.28
CA PHE A 152 -5.80 5.38 9.44
C PHE A 152 -6.91 4.52 8.83
N THR A 153 -6.55 3.62 7.91
CA THR A 153 -7.43 2.58 7.38
C THR A 153 -6.82 1.19 7.54
N ARG A 154 -7.66 0.16 7.58
CA ARG A 154 -7.23 -1.25 7.51
C ARG A 154 -7.30 -1.80 6.08
N GLY A 155 -7.41 -0.92 5.09
CA GLY A 155 -7.85 -1.32 3.75
C GLY A 155 -9.23 -1.98 3.82
N LEU A 156 -9.45 -2.99 2.99
CA LEU A 156 -10.61 -3.86 3.02
C LEU A 156 -10.29 -5.23 3.65
N TYR A 157 -9.12 -5.39 4.30
CA TYR A 157 -8.71 -6.66 4.92
C TYR A 157 -9.79 -7.32 5.79
N PHE A 158 -10.62 -6.55 6.49
CA PHE A 158 -11.71 -7.10 7.32
C PHE A 158 -13.11 -6.83 6.77
N LYS A 159 -13.23 -6.03 5.69
CA LYS A 159 -14.53 -5.63 5.11
C LYS A 159 -14.85 -6.41 3.83
N GLY A 160 -13.83 -6.69 3.01
CA GLY A 160 -13.97 -7.17 1.64
C GLY A 160 -14.55 -6.13 0.69
N THR A 161 -14.61 -6.49 -0.59
CA THR A 161 -15.40 -5.84 -1.63
C THR A 161 -16.75 -6.54 -1.71
N ASN A 162 -17.84 -5.89 -1.29
CA ASN A 162 -19.20 -6.43 -1.44
C ASN A 162 -19.60 -6.55 -2.91
#